data_AF-A0A7X7A1B4-F1
#
_entry.id   AF-A0A7X7A1B4-F1
#
_cell.length_a   1.000
_cell.length_b   1.000
_cell.length_c   1.000
_cell.angle_alpha   90.00
_cell.angle_beta   90.00
_cell.angle_gamma   90.00
#
_symmetry.space_group_name_H-M   'P 1'
#
loop_
_entity.id
_entity.type
_entity.pdbx_description
1 polymer ?
#
loop_
_entity_poly.entity_id
_entity_poly.type
_entity_poly.pdbx_seq_one_letter_code
_entity_poly.pdbx_strand_id
1 'polypeptide(L)'
;MRLARLLLFPLISLVLLIYISLSNWTLLHEPDNLTKLYLNNLAQGNFGFGLAANYNNGISFLGIEPGDIIVGGFPQCAYGRFSHAGLYIGDKLVLESYGDLGVTIQPIDHYWEYSEIAILRVDTTPEIKEQVISYVKNHEGGLFYPVAFKPGERIWNCTKIIWKAYLEYGIDLDANEDLWISPDAFYDSPLTTVIREKGR
;
A
#
# COMPACT_ATOMS: atom_id res chain seq x y z
N MET A 1 19.45 -44.41 -15.00
CA MET A 1 19.90 -42.99 -15.00
C MET A 1 18.94 -42.00 -15.66
N ARG A 2 18.25 -42.32 -16.77
CA ARG A 2 17.28 -41.38 -17.41
C ARG A 2 16.02 -41.10 -16.57
N LEU A 3 15.43 -42.12 -15.93
CA LEU A 3 14.23 -41.97 -15.09
C LEU A 3 14.44 -41.04 -13.89
N ALA A 4 15.60 -41.16 -13.22
CA ALA A 4 15.95 -40.31 -12.08
C ALA A 4 16.09 -38.82 -12.45
N ARG A 5 16.51 -38.51 -13.69
CA ARG A 5 16.56 -37.13 -14.20
C ARG A 5 15.17 -36.59 -14.60
N LEU A 6 14.30 -37.47 -15.10
CA LEU A 6 12.90 -37.12 -15.45
C LEU A 6 12.06 -36.82 -14.20
N LEU A 7 12.34 -37.49 -13.08
CA LEU A 7 11.64 -37.26 -11.81
C LEU A 7 12.22 -36.12 -10.97
N LEU A 8 13.44 -35.66 -11.29
CA LEU A 8 14.10 -34.59 -10.54
C LEU A 8 13.33 -33.26 -10.66
N PHE A 9 12.90 -32.89 -11.86
CA PHE A 9 12.13 -31.65 -12.08
C PHE A 9 10.78 -31.63 -11.35
N PRO A 10 9.90 -32.65 -11.45
CA PRO A 10 8.64 -32.66 -10.71
C PRO A 10 8.86 -32.76 -9.20
N LEU A 11 9.89 -33.46 -8.73
CA LEU A 11 10.22 -33.52 -7.31
C LEU A 11 10.67 -32.15 -6.78
N ILE A 12 11.57 -31.45 -7.48
CA ILE A 12 11.98 -30.09 -7.13
C ILE A 12 10.78 -29.15 -7.17
N SER A 13 9.92 -29.26 -8.19
CA SER A 13 8.70 -28.45 -8.30
C SER A 13 7.75 -28.68 -7.13
N LEU A 14 7.57 -29.94 -6.71
CA LEU A 14 6.74 -30.28 -5.55
C LEU A 14 7.34 -29.75 -4.25
N VAL A 15 8.65 -29.88 -4.05
CA VAL A 15 9.34 -29.32 -2.88
C VAL A 15 9.21 -27.80 -2.83
N LEU A 16 9.38 -27.11 -3.97
CA LEU A 16 9.18 -25.67 -4.06
C LEU A 16 7.73 -25.28 -3.79
N LEU A 17 6.75 -26.03 -4.31
CA LEU A 17 5.33 -25.79 -4.04
C LEU A 17 5.00 -25.96 -2.56
N ILE A 18 5.50 -27.03 -1.92
CA ILE A 18 5.32 -27.25 -0.48
C ILE A 18 5.98 -26.12 0.30
N TYR A 19 7.21 -25.75 -0.05
CA TYR A 19 7.92 -24.65 0.61
C TYR A 19 7.19 -23.32 0.47
N ILE A 20 6.71 -22.98 -0.72
CA ILE A 20 5.91 -21.77 -0.97
C ILE A 20 4.62 -21.83 -0.17
N SER A 21 3.90 -22.96 -0.18
CA SER A 21 2.64 -23.11 0.55
C SER A 21 2.82 -22.98 2.06
N LEU A 22 3.88 -23.58 2.62
CA LEU A 22 4.21 -23.47 4.03
C LEU A 22 4.66 -22.04 4.41
N SER A 23 5.46 -21.40 3.55
CA SER A 23 5.93 -20.02 3.77
C SER A 23 4.82 -18.97 3.62
N ASN A 24 3.71 -19.34 2.98
CA ASN A 24 2.55 -18.48 2.75
C ASN A 24 1.28 -19.08 3.37
N TRP A 25 1.44 -19.84 4.46
CA TRP A 25 0.33 -20.58 5.07
C TRP A 25 -0.80 -19.66 5.53
N THR A 26 -0.45 -18.49 6.07
CA THR A 26 -1.36 -17.42 6.50
C THR A 26 -2.23 -16.93 5.34
N LEU A 27 -1.65 -16.69 4.16
CA LEU A 27 -2.40 -16.28 2.96
C LEU A 27 -3.41 -17.32 2.45
N LEU A 28 -3.17 -18.60 2.73
CA LEU A 28 -4.08 -19.67 2.34
C LEU A 28 -5.24 -19.83 3.34
N HIS A 29 -4.97 -19.63 4.63
CA HIS A 29 -5.91 -19.96 5.72
C HIS A 29 -6.64 -18.76 6.32
N GLU A 30 -6.06 -17.56 6.30
CA GLU A 30 -6.72 -16.36 6.84
C GLU A 30 -7.94 -16.01 5.97
N PRO A 31 -9.16 -15.99 6.53
CA PRO A 31 -10.38 -15.74 5.77
C PRO A 31 -10.43 -14.32 5.18
N ASP A 32 -9.78 -13.35 5.85
CA ASP A 32 -9.87 -11.92 5.55
C ASP A 32 -8.59 -11.36 4.90
N ASN A 33 -7.86 -12.18 4.14
CA ASN A 33 -6.68 -11.68 3.44
C ASN A 33 -7.04 -10.79 2.24
N LEU A 34 -6.17 -9.83 1.94
CA LEU A 34 -6.40 -8.82 0.89
C LEU A 34 -6.56 -9.43 -0.52
N THR A 35 -6.00 -10.62 -0.76
CA THR A 35 -6.21 -11.34 -2.04
C THR A 35 -7.65 -11.81 -2.19
N LYS A 36 -8.25 -12.38 -1.13
CA LYS A 36 -9.66 -12.78 -1.11
C LYS A 36 -10.58 -11.57 -1.21
N LEU A 37 -10.27 -10.48 -0.48
CA LEU A 37 -11.02 -9.22 -0.59
C LEU A 37 -11.07 -8.73 -2.05
N TYR A 38 -9.90 -8.69 -2.70
CA TYR A 38 -9.79 -8.29 -4.10
C TYR A 38 -10.61 -9.19 -5.04
N LEU A 39 -10.48 -10.51 -4.92
CA LEU A 39 -11.23 -11.45 -5.76
C LEU A 39 -12.75 -11.37 -5.54
N ASN A 40 -13.19 -11.19 -4.29
CA ASN A 40 -14.60 -11.03 -3.95
C ASN A 40 -15.17 -9.73 -4.53
N ASN A 41 -14.45 -8.63 -4.40
CA ASN A 41 -14.84 -7.34 -4.96
C ASN A 41 -14.89 -7.39 -6.49
N LEU A 42 -13.91 -8.03 -7.14
CA LEU A 42 -13.96 -8.27 -8.59
C LEU A 42 -15.19 -9.07 -9.01
N ALA A 43 -15.54 -10.13 -8.27
CA ALA A 43 -16.72 -10.93 -8.55
C ALA A 43 -18.03 -10.14 -8.41
N GLN A 44 -18.02 -9.06 -7.62
CA GLN A 44 -19.15 -8.13 -7.45
C GLN A 44 -19.16 -6.99 -8.47
N GLY A 45 -18.16 -6.92 -9.36
CA GLY A 45 -18.05 -5.89 -10.40
C GLY A 45 -17.28 -4.64 -9.99
N ASN A 46 -16.57 -4.66 -8.85
CA ASN A 46 -15.62 -3.62 -8.47
C ASN A 46 -14.27 -3.90 -9.16
N PHE A 47 -13.60 -2.92 -9.73
CA PHE A 47 -12.37 -3.15 -10.51
C PHE A 47 -11.29 -2.12 -10.21
N GLY A 48 -10.04 -2.60 -10.08
CA GLY A 48 -8.87 -1.74 -9.91
C GLY A 48 -9.04 -0.75 -8.76
N PHE A 49 -8.65 0.50 -9.01
CA PHE A 49 -8.75 1.60 -8.05
C PHE A 49 -10.17 2.20 -7.91
N GLY A 50 -11.17 1.69 -8.65
CA GLY A 50 -12.55 2.17 -8.61
C GLY A 50 -12.89 3.27 -9.61
N LEU A 51 -14.03 3.93 -9.40
CA LEU A 51 -14.57 4.96 -10.29
C LEU A 51 -13.98 6.33 -9.98
N ALA A 52 -12.85 6.63 -10.62
CA ALA A 52 -12.22 7.94 -10.54
C ALA A 52 -13.13 9.04 -11.13
N ALA A 53 -13.34 10.07 -10.32
CA ALA A 53 -13.99 11.32 -10.68
C ALA A 53 -13.51 12.41 -9.71
N ASN A 54 -13.92 13.66 -9.91
CA ASN A 54 -13.68 14.71 -8.94
C ASN A 54 -14.87 14.84 -7.99
N TYR A 55 -14.77 14.21 -6.82
CA TYR A 55 -15.83 14.24 -5.80
C TYR A 55 -15.76 15.47 -4.89
N ASN A 56 -14.68 16.24 -4.96
CA ASN A 56 -14.43 17.44 -4.17
C ASN A 56 -14.81 17.27 -2.68
N ASN A 57 -14.18 16.32 -1.99
CA ASN A 57 -14.50 16.00 -0.59
C ASN A 57 -14.27 17.20 0.36
N GLY A 58 -13.44 18.17 -0.03
CA GLY A 58 -13.18 19.40 0.70
C GLY A 58 -12.61 19.18 2.11
N ILE A 59 -11.86 18.09 2.33
CA ILE A 59 -11.17 17.89 3.60
C ILE A 59 -10.19 19.05 3.85
N SER A 60 -10.07 19.48 5.10
CA SER A 60 -9.03 20.45 5.46
C SER A 60 -7.68 19.75 5.60
N PHE A 61 -6.61 20.38 5.12
CA PHE A 61 -5.23 19.97 5.37
C PHE A 61 -4.57 20.78 6.50
N LEU A 62 -5.35 21.54 7.28
CA LEU A 62 -4.79 22.30 8.40
C LEU A 62 -4.35 21.37 9.54
N GLY A 63 -3.15 21.60 10.07
CA GLY A 63 -2.59 20.88 11.22
C GLY A 63 -1.97 19.52 10.91
N ILE A 64 -1.81 19.19 9.62
CA ILE A 64 -1.01 18.02 9.21
C ILE A 64 0.48 18.35 9.28
N GLU A 65 1.30 17.33 9.53
CA GLU A 65 2.76 17.46 9.68
C GLU A 65 3.50 16.49 8.76
N PRO A 66 4.71 16.83 8.30
CA PRO A 66 5.50 15.91 7.47
C PRO A 66 5.61 14.52 8.10
N GLY A 67 5.36 13.49 7.31
CA GLY A 67 5.25 12.10 7.75
C GLY A 67 3.83 11.66 8.10
N ASP A 68 2.83 12.53 8.03
CA ASP A 68 1.43 12.07 7.99
C ASP A 68 1.16 11.35 6.66
N ILE A 69 0.33 10.30 6.69
CA ILE A 69 -0.08 9.54 5.51
C ILE A 69 -1.50 9.98 5.13
N ILE A 70 -1.73 10.27 3.85
CA ILE A 70 -3.07 10.52 3.32
C ILE A 70 -3.51 9.28 2.54
N VAL A 71 -4.71 8.80 2.81
CA VAL A 71 -5.34 7.71 2.05
C VAL A 71 -6.61 8.21 1.37
N GLY A 72 -6.79 7.83 0.11
CA GLY A 72 -7.89 8.27 -0.75
C GLY A 72 -8.62 7.09 -1.39
N GLY A 73 -9.94 7.09 -1.35
CA GLY A 73 -10.82 6.04 -1.85
C GLY A 73 -11.78 6.53 -2.91
N PHE A 74 -11.84 5.82 -4.05
CA PHE A 74 -12.94 5.93 -5.00
C PHE A 74 -13.98 4.84 -4.77
N PRO A 75 -15.26 5.07 -5.15
CA PRO A 75 -16.28 4.04 -5.07
C PRO A 75 -15.95 2.88 -6.00
N GLN A 76 -16.43 1.68 -5.66
CA GLN A 76 -16.18 0.45 -6.45
C GLN A 76 -14.69 0.08 -6.58
N CYS A 77 -13.86 0.52 -5.63
CA CYS A 77 -12.49 0.06 -5.49
C CYS A 77 -12.46 -1.45 -5.19
N ALA A 78 -11.56 -2.18 -5.85
CA ALA A 78 -11.39 -3.61 -5.59
C ALA A 78 -10.50 -3.87 -4.37
N TYR A 79 -9.66 -2.91 -3.97
CA TYR A 79 -8.64 -3.08 -2.94
C TYR A 79 -9.14 -2.89 -1.51
N GLY A 80 -10.35 -2.37 -1.32
CA GLY A 80 -10.87 -1.99 -0.01
C GLY A 80 -11.60 -0.65 -0.06
N ARG A 81 -11.69 0.02 1.08
CA ARG A 81 -12.26 1.38 1.18
C ARG A 81 -11.38 2.39 0.47
N PHE A 82 -10.06 2.25 0.62
CA PHE A 82 -9.09 3.20 0.09
C PHE A 82 -8.36 2.61 -1.12
N SER A 83 -8.22 3.43 -2.15
CA SER A 83 -7.63 3.07 -3.45
C SER A 83 -6.19 3.53 -3.61
N HIS A 84 -5.75 4.49 -2.81
CA HIS A 84 -4.45 5.14 -2.96
C HIS A 84 -3.92 5.68 -1.62
N ALA A 85 -2.60 5.86 -1.54
CA ALA A 85 -1.91 6.40 -0.38
C ALA A 85 -0.74 7.30 -0.79
N GLY A 86 -0.46 8.31 0.03
CA GLY A 86 0.63 9.27 -0.15
C GLY A 86 1.19 9.73 1.18
N LEU A 87 2.48 10.08 1.18
CA LEU A 87 3.22 10.56 2.35
C LEU A 87 3.34 12.08 2.29
N TYR A 88 2.78 12.80 3.26
CA TYR A 88 2.91 14.25 3.33
C TYR A 88 4.36 14.66 3.65
N ILE A 89 4.91 15.61 2.89
CA ILE A 89 6.30 16.05 3.04
C ILE A 89 6.43 17.53 3.44
N GLY A 90 5.32 18.20 3.76
CA GLY A 90 5.30 19.65 3.98
C GLY A 90 4.94 20.42 2.71
N ASP A 91 4.78 21.74 2.85
CA ASP A 91 4.54 22.68 1.75
C ASP A 91 3.40 22.30 0.78
N LYS A 92 2.35 21.63 1.30
CA LYS A 92 1.22 21.11 0.50
C LYS A 92 1.64 20.09 -0.56
N LEU A 93 2.72 19.34 -0.31
CA LEU A 93 3.24 18.31 -1.20
C LEU A 93 3.14 16.93 -0.53
N VAL A 94 2.99 15.92 -1.38
CA VAL A 94 3.01 14.50 -1.01
C VAL A 94 4.00 13.75 -1.90
N LEU A 95 4.65 12.74 -1.33
CA LEU A 95 5.37 11.69 -2.05
C LEU A 95 4.46 10.48 -2.19
N GLU A 96 4.29 10.01 -3.41
CA GLU A 96 3.43 8.87 -3.70
C GLU A 96 3.91 8.13 -4.95
N SER A 97 3.20 7.07 -5.35
CA SER A 97 3.57 6.30 -6.54
C SER A 97 2.38 5.99 -7.42
N TYR A 98 2.48 6.33 -8.71
CA TYR A 98 1.44 6.15 -9.72
C TYR A 98 1.90 5.30 -10.90
N GLY A 99 0.94 4.69 -11.60
CA GLY A 99 1.17 3.85 -12.77
C GLY A 99 1.96 4.50 -13.90
N ASP A 100 1.68 5.77 -14.16
CA ASP A 100 2.23 6.56 -15.26
C ASP A 100 3.45 7.39 -14.85
N LEU A 101 3.59 7.72 -13.56
CA LEU A 101 4.64 8.61 -13.06
C LEU A 101 5.73 7.92 -12.25
N GLY A 102 5.52 6.67 -11.80
CA GLY A 102 6.41 6.05 -10.83
C GLY A 102 6.31 6.72 -9.46
N VAL A 103 7.36 6.63 -8.64
CA VAL A 103 7.47 7.40 -7.39
C VAL A 103 7.68 8.88 -7.73
N THR A 104 6.80 9.76 -7.24
CA THR A 104 6.74 11.17 -7.65
C THR A 104 6.26 12.08 -6.52
N ILE A 105 6.58 13.37 -6.63
CA ILE A 105 6.07 14.43 -5.76
C ILE A 105 4.89 15.11 -6.44
N GLN A 106 3.77 15.24 -5.73
CA GLN A 106 2.57 15.90 -6.25
C GLN A 106 1.99 16.91 -5.24
N PRO A 107 1.20 17.88 -5.71
CA PRO A 107 0.40 18.72 -4.82
C PRO A 107 -0.65 17.89 -4.06
N ILE A 108 -0.79 18.10 -2.76
CA ILE A 108 -1.77 17.40 -1.91
C ILE A 108 -3.22 17.66 -2.35
N ASP A 109 -3.50 18.77 -3.03
CA ASP A 109 -4.86 19.21 -3.36
C ASP A 109 -5.61 18.20 -4.26
N HIS A 110 -4.91 17.36 -5.03
CA HIS A 110 -5.56 16.31 -5.82
C HIS A 110 -6.29 15.28 -4.95
N TYR A 111 -5.94 15.16 -3.66
CA TYR A 111 -6.66 14.29 -2.72
C TYR A 111 -8.12 14.74 -2.48
N TRP A 112 -8.51 15.96 -2.87
CA TRP A 112 -9.91 16.35 -2.90
C TRP A 112 -10.74 15.61 -3.94
N GLU A 113 -10.10 14.99 -4.94
CA GLU A 113 -10.80 14.25 -5.98
C GLU A 113 -11.44 12.98 -5.43
N TYR A 114 -10.88 12.33 -4.41
CA TYR A 114 -11.44 11.09 -3.85
C TYR A 114 -12.80 11.28 -3.17
N SER A 115 -13.68 10.26 -3.25
CA SER A 115 -14.97 10.27 -2.54
C SER A 115 -14.80 10.07 -1.03
N GLU A 116 -13.83 9.25 -0.64
CA GLU A 116 -13.45 8.99 0.74
C GLU A 116 -11.99 9.36 0.97
N ILE A 117 -11.69 9.92 2.14
CA ILE A 117 -10.34 10.37 2.49
C ILE A 117 -10.11 10.29 3.99
N ALA A 118 -8.91 9.88 4.38
CA ALA A 118 -8.44 9.98 5.75
C ALA A 118 -6.99 10.47 5.79
N ILE A 119 -6.66 11.21 6.85
CA ILE A 119 -5.33 11.69 7.18
C ILE A 119 -4.90 10.96 8.44
N LEU A 120 -3.79 10.25 8.35
CA LEU A 120 -3.28 9.33 9.37
C LEU A 120 -1.96 9.87 9.90
N ARG A 121 -1.84 9.95 11.22
CA ARG A 121 -0.58 10.27 11.89
C ARG A 121 0.08 9.00 12.38
N VAL A 122 1.31 8.77 11.95
CA VAL A 122 2.13 7.68 12.45
C VAL A 122 2.69 8.03 13.83
N ASP A 123 2.54 7.12 14.78
CA ASP A 123 3.05 7.22 16.16
C ASP A 123 4.56 6.97 16.18
N THR A 124 5.31 8.04 15.92
CA THR A 124 6.77 8.03 15.93
C THR A 124 7.33 9.45 16.09
N THR A 125 8.65 9.56 16.23
CA THR A 125 9.33 10.84 16.43
C THR A 125 9.47 11.63 15.13
N PRO A 126 9.55 12.97 15.19
CA PRO A 126 9.79 13.81 14.02
C PRO A 126 11.06 13.42 13.24
N GLU A 127 12.12 13.01 13.95
CA GLU A 127 13.37 12.59 13.33
C GLU A 127 13.19 11.36 12.46
N ILE A 128 12.40 10.38 12.91
CA ILE A 128 12.08 9.19 12.09
C ILE A 128 11.22 9.60 10.89
N LYS A 129 10.25 10.50 11.04
CA LYS A 129 9.44 10.99 9.91
C LYS A 129 10.31 11.66 8.84
N GLU A 130 11.29 12.48 9.23
CA GLU A 130 12.25 13.08 8.29
C GLU A 130 13.10 12.04 7.55
N GLN A 131 13.54 11.00 8.24
CA GLN A 131 14.29 9.90 7.65
C GLN A 131 13.45 9.09 6.66
N VAL A 132 12.20 8.81 7.00
CA VAL A 132 11.22 8.15 6.12
C VAL A 132 10.99 8.97 4.86
N ILE A 133 10.75 10.28 4.99
CA ILE A 133 10.59 11.19 3.85
C ILE A 133 11.83 11.15 2.96
N SER A 134 13.02 11.22 3.56
CA SER A 134 14.29 11.16 2.84
C SER A 134 14.46 9.83 2.09
N TYR A 135 14.07 8.71 2.71
CA TYR A 135 14.07 7.40 2.08
C TYR A 135 13.19 7.37 0.83
N VAL A 136 11.92 7.80 0.94
CA VAL A 136 10.99 7.77 -0.21
C VAL A 136 11.47 8.71 -1.31
N LYS A 137 12.00 9.89 -0.95
CA LYS A 137 12.54 10.87 -1.91
C LYS A 137 13.74 10.33 -2.68
N ASN A 138 14.61 9.53 -2.05
CA ASN A 138 15.73 8.88 -2.73
C ASN A 138 15.29 7.83 -3.76
N HIS A 139 14.01 7.45 -3.78
CA HIS A 139 13.41 6.53 -4.74
C HIS A 139 12.55 7.25 -5.80
N GLU A 140 12.57 8.58 -5.87
CA GLU A 140 11.88 9.34 -6.91
C GLU A 140 12.27 8.84 -8.32
N GLY A 141 11.28 8.70 -9.20
CA GLY A 141 11.42 8.07 -10.52
C GLY A 141 11.43 6.54 -10.50
N GLY A 142 11.30 5.91 -9.32
CA GLY A 142 11.21 4.47 -9.17
C GLY A 142 10.02 3.86 -9.93
N LEU A 143 10.21 2.67 -10.51
CA LEU A 143 9.21 2.01 -11.34
C LEU A 143 7.98 1.60 -10.53
N PHE A 144 6.80 1.98 -11.00
CA PHE A 144 5.54 1.54 -10.43
C PHE A 144 5.11 0.17 -10.97
N TYR A 145 4.53 -0.65 -10.10
CA TYR A 145 3.77 -1.84 -10.45
C TYR A 145 2.61 -2.03 -9.45
N PRO A 146 1.33 -2.11 -9.88
CA PRO A 146 0.19 -2.16 -8.97
C PRO A 146 0.29 -3.31 -7.95
N VAL A 147 0.83 -4.45 -8.38
CA VAL A 147 0.96 -5.68 -7.61
C VAL A 147 2.40 -5.84 -7.09
N ALA A 148 3.00 -4.75 -6.61
CA ALA A 148 4.32 -4.79 -5.99
C ALA A 148 4.21 -5.43 -4.59
N PHE A 149 4.54 -6.73 -4.50
CA PHE A 149 4.60 -7.47 -3.24
C PHE A 149 5.69 -6.93 -2.31
N LYS A 150 5.55 -7.19 -0.99
CA LYS A 150 6.50 -6.76 0.05
C LYS A 150 7.98 -7.05 -0.29
N PRO A 151 8.36 -8.23 -0.81
CA PRO A 151 9.76 -8.52 -1.10
C PRO A 151 10.37 -7.65 -2.22
N GLY A 152 11.62 -7.25 -2.03
CA GLY A 152 12.45 -6.55 -3.02
C GLY A 152 12.17 -5.05 -3.14
N GLU A 153 13.08 -4.31 -3.77
CA GLU A 153 13.10 -2.83 -3.76
C GLU A 153 13.25 -2.23 -5.18
N ARG A 154 12.87 -3.01 -6.21
CA ARG A 154 12.99 -2.60 -7.62
C ARG A 154 11.72 -1.98 -8.19
N ILE A 155 10.59 -2.32 -7.59
CA ILE A 155 9.25 -1.92 -8.02
C ILE A 155 8.43 -1.53 -6.80
N TRP A 156 7.63 -0.49 -6.99
CA TRP A 156 6.88 0.18 -5.94
C TRP A 156 5.41 0.27 -6.33
N ASN A 157 4.54 0.31 -5.33
CA ASN A 157 3.20 0.85 -5.46
C ASN A 157 3.02 1.93 -4.39
N CYS A 158 1.84 2.56 -4.35
CA CYS A 158 1.56 3.68 -3.48
C CYS A 158 1.78 3.37 -1.99
N THR A 159 1.53 2.13 -1.56
CA THR A 159 1.66 1.71 -0.16
C THR A 159 3.03 1.12 0.15
N LYS A 160 3.57 0.25 -0.70
CA LYS A 160 4.82 -0.48 -0.44
C LYS A 160 5.99 0.44 -0.14
N ILE A 161 6.17 1.52 -0.92
CA ILE A 161 7.31 2.44 -0.70
C ILE A 161 7.20 3.15 0.65
N ILE A 162 5.99 3.55 1.05
CA ILE A 162 5.72 4.21 2.33
C ILE A 162 5.93 3.23 3.48
N TRP A 163 5.32 2.04 3.40
CA TRP A 163 5.49 0.99 4.40
C TRP A 163 6.96 0.62 4.59
N LYS A 164 7.66 0.36 3.48
CA LYS A 164 9.07 -0.05 3.51
C LYS A 164 9.94 1.03 4.15
N ALA A 165 9.67 2.30 3.84
CA ALA A 165 10.38 3.42 4.45
C ALA A 165 10.22 3.44 5.98
N TYR A 166 9.00 3.23 6.50
CA TYR A 166 8.76 3.13 7.95
C TYR A 166 9.37 1.85 8.56
N LEU A 167 9.30 0.74 7.84
CA LEU A 167 9.82 -0.55 8.29
C LEU A 167 11.35 -0.52 8.51
N GLU A 168 12.10 0.21 7.68
CA GLU A 168 13.55 0.40 7.86
C GLU A 168 13.91 1.00 9.24
N TYR A 169 12.96 1.72 9.87
CA TYR A 169 13.10 2.31 11.20
C TYR A 169 12.30 1.54 12.27
N GLY A 170 11.91 0.30 11.99
CA GLY A 170 11.26 -0.61 12.94
C GLY A 170 9.75 -0.36 13.15
N ILE A 171 9.11 0.43 12.28
CA ILE A 171 7.69 0.74 12.35
C ILE A 171 6.97 -0.07 11.28
N ASP A 172 6.41 -1.20 11.67
CA ASP A 172 5.63 -2.02 10.76
C ASP A 172 4.17 -1.54 10.73
N LEU A 173 3.82 -0.78 9.71
CA LEU A 173 2.47 -0.26 9.53
C LEU A 173 1.47 -1.32 9.08
N ASP A 174 1.93 -2.48 8.61
CA ASP A 174 1.04 -3.56 8.20
C ASP A 174 0.84 -4.54 9.36
N ALA A 175 -0.30 -4.45 10.02
CA ALA A 175 -0.66 -5.38 11.09
C ALA A 175 -0.97 -6.79 10.57
N ASN A 176 -1.14 -6.95 9.24
CA ASN A 176 -1.50 -8.20 8.60
C ASN A 176 -0.29 -8.80 7.87
N GLU A 177 -0.13 -10.12 7.94
CA GLU A 177 0.95 -10.84 7.24
C GLU A 177 0.64 -11.09 5.76
N ASP A 178 0.08 -10.09 5.06
CA ASP A 178 -0.31 -10.20 3.65
C ASP A 178 0.89 -10.05 2.69
N LEU A 179 0.73 -10.52 1.43
CA LEU A 179 1.76 -10.44 0.37
C LEU A 179 2.05 -9.02 -0.10
N TRP A 180 1.07 -8.15 0.04
CA TRP A 180 1.06 -6.75 -0.38
C TRP A 180 0.29 -5.94 0.66
N ILE A 181 0.27 -4.63 0.51
CA ILE A 181 -0.23 -3.71 1.53
C ILE A 181 -1.32 -2.87 0.90
N SER A 182 -2.54 -2.92 1.43
CA SER A 182 -3.60 -2.00 1.03
C SER A 182 -3.43 -0.65 1.75
N PRO A 183 -3.99 0.43 1.21
CA PRO A 183 -4.08 1.68 1.97
C PRO A 183 -4.90 1.52 3.26
N ASP A 184 -5.92 0.63 3.26
CA ASP A 184 -6.67 0.25 4.46
C ASP A 184 -5.76 -0.29 5.58
N ALA A 185 -4.68 -1.01 5.27
CA ALA A 185 -3.74 -1.49 6.29
C ALA A 185 -3.10 -0.34 7.09
N PHE A 186 -2.85 0.81 6.46
CA PHE A 186 -2.36 1.99 7.18
C PHE A 186 -3.44 2.60 8.08
N TYR A 187 -4.69 2.60 7.62
CA TYR A 187 -5.83 3.11 8.37
C TYR A 187 -6.12 2.25 9.61
N ASP A 188 -6.01 0.93 9.48
CA ASP A 188 -6.30 -0.04 10.55
C ASP A 188 -5.08 -0.32 11.46
N SER A 189 -3.91 0.23 11.12
CA SER A 189 -2.68 0.02 11.88
C SER A 189 -2.80 0.55 13.32
N PRO A 190 -2.38 -0.20 14.35
CA PRO A 190 -2.36 0.31 15.73
C PRO A 190 -1.29 1.40 15.93
N LEU A 191 -0.39 1.59 14.95
CA LEU A 191 0.66 2.61 14.96
C LEU A 191 0.24 3.90 14.25
N THR A 192 -1.02 4.01 13.83
CA THR A 192 -1.57 5.24 13.25
C THR A 192 -2.77 5.75 14.05
N THR A 193 -3.00 7.06 13.95
CA THR A 193 -4.20 7.70 14.47
C THR A 193 -4.85 8.53 13.36
N VAL A 194 -6.16 8.38 13.19
CA VAL A 194 -6.94 9.20 12.26
C VAL A 194 -7.02 10.62 12.80
N ILE A 195 -6.35 11.56 12.13
CA ILE A 195 -6.38 12.99 12.45
C ILE A 195 -7.67 13.63 11.92
N ARG A 196 -8.10 13.18 10.74
CA ARG A 196 -9.28 13.69 10.06
C ARG A 196 -9.73 12.70 9.00
N GLU A 197 -11.03 12.55 8.81
CA GLU A 197 -11.59 11.83 7.68
C GLU A 197 -12.82 12.53 7.11
N LYS A 198 -13.13 12.23 5.84
CA LYS A 198 -14.36 12.63 5.15
C LYS A 198 -14.77 11.55 4.16
N GLY A 199 -16.07 11.48 3.90
CA GLY A 199 -16.66 10.45 3.06
C GLY A 199 -17.16 9.26 3.88
N ARG A 200 -18.48 9.15 3.93
CA ARG A 200 -19.31 7.98 4.21
C ARG A 200 -20.74 8.35 3.83
#